data_AF-F0Y667-F1
#
_entry.id   AF-F0Y667-F1
#
_cell.length_a   1.000
_cell.length_b   1.000
_cell.length_c   1.000
_cell.angle_alpha   90.00
_cell.angle_beta   90.00
_cell.angle_gamma   90.00
#
_symmetry.space_group_name_H-M   'P 1'
#
loop_
_entity.id
_entity.type
_entity.pdbx_description
1 polymer ?
#
loop_
_entity_poly.entity_id
_entity_poly.type
_entity_poly.pdbx_seq_one_letter_code
_entity_poly.pdbx_strand_id
1 'polypeptide(L)'
;PRTAEDYERLLVTEWNAAATWIAYAKLLVTESDATGARGVLERALKKIGYREEAQRLEAWAALLAHERDHGDAKSLSAAVDRATKNADPTRVLLKLAALHEETSNYDAADAAYARAEKRSRRQGATPDDVWLAHCRSRLLAGAADDARAVLDRAVQACADGGPKAEASLLAKFACLELDVGSADRGRTLFDTTLAKWPKRADLWQLYVAKSLKAGDVAHARAIQMRLAGVNLPPKAMRAALKRFAAFEEAHGDAASADAVKDLARAYVQKQQAAMDE
;
A
#
# COMPACT_ATOMS: atom_id res chain seq x y z
N PRO A 1 -31.68 -7.54 3.10
CA PRO A 1 -32.64 -6.56 2.52
C PRO A 1 -32.80 -6.81 1.02
N ARG A 2 -34.03 -6.89 0.51
CA ARG A 2 -34.31 -7.13 -0.92
C ARG A 2 -35.14 -6.02 -1.57
N THR A 3 -35.79 -5.16 -0.78
CA THR A 3 -36.62 -4.05 -1.26
C THR A 3 -36.15 -2.72 -0.68
N ALA A 4 -36.60 -1.61 -1.27
CA ALA A 4 -36.36 -0.28 -0.73
C ALA A 4 -36.88 -0.15 0.71
N GLU A 5 -38.05 -0.72 1.03
CA GLU A 5 -38.62 -0.69 2.38
C GLU A 5 -37.76 -1.45 3.40
N ASP A 6 -37.18 -2.59 3.02
CA ASP A 6 -36.26 -3.33 3.90
C ASP A 6 -35.03 -2.48 4.24
N TYR A 7 -34.50 -1.75 3.26
CA TYR A 7 -33.36 -0.85 3.47
C TYR A 7 -33.73 0.35 4.34
N GLU A 8 -34.91 0.96 4.15
CA GLU A 8 -35.37 2.04 5.03
C GLU A 8 -35.50 1.58 6.49
N ARG A 9 -35.98 0.36 6.72
CA ARG A 9 -36.03 -0.24 8.08
C ARG A 9 -34.64 -0.48 8.64
N LEU A 10 -33.71 -1.01 7.83
CA LEU A 10 -32.34 -1.27 8.26
C LEU A 10 -31.57 0.01 8.59
N LEU A 11 -31.82 1.09 7.84
CA LEU A 11 -31.20 2.39 8.07
C LEU A 11 -31.63 3.03 9.40
N VAL A 12 -32.76 2.63 10.00
CA VAL A 12 -33.13 3.09 11.35
C VAL A 12 -32.07 2.67 12.37
N THR A 13 -31.54 1.45 12.26
CA THR A 13 -30.53 0.92 13.18
C THR A 13 -29.09 1.19 12.71
N GLU A 14 -28.86 1.18 11.39
CA GLU A 14 -27.52 1.28 10.79
C GLU A 14 -27.25 2.60 10.06
N TRP A 15 -27.84 3.71 10.51
CA TRP A 15 -27.73 5.02 9.85
C TRP A 15 -26.28 5.54 9.69
N ASN A 16 -25.33 5.08 10.52
CA ASN A 16 -23.92 5.44 10.41
C ASN A 16 -23.11 4.54 9.47
N ALA A 17 -23.66 3.40 9.04
CA ALA A 17 -22.93 2.45 8.21
C ALA A 17 -23.06 2.83 6.73
N ALA A 18 -21.98 3.35 6.13
CA ALA A 18 -21.96 3.72 4.72
C ALA A 18 -22.27 2.54 3.81
N ALA A 19 -21.82 1.33 4.17
CA ALA A 19 -22.08 0.11 3.41
C ALA A 19 -23.59 -0.14 3.18
N THR A 20 -24.43 0.14 4.18
CA THR A 20 -25.88 -0.03 4.12
C THR A 20 -26.51 0.97 3.15
N TRP A 21 -26.09 2.23 3.21
CA TRP A 21 -26.50 3.28 2.27
C TRP A 21 -26.08 2.96 0.82
N ILE A 22 -24.85 2.47 0.64
CA ILE A 22 -24.30 2.12 -0.68
C ILE A 22 -25.03 0.92 -1.27
N ALA A 23 -25.33 -0.10 -0.45
CA ALA A 23 -26.09 -1.26 -0.89
C ALA A 23 -27.52 -0.88 -1.31
N TYR A 24 -28.16 0.05 -0.59
CA TYR A 24 -29.46 0.60 -0.98
C TYR A 24 -29.39 1.37 -2.30
N ALA A 25 -28.40 2.25 -2.47
CA ALA A 25 -28.22 2.97 -3.74
C ALA A 25 -27.97 2.02 -4.92
N LYS A 26 -27.21 0.94 -4.71
CA LYS A 26 -27.00 -0.11 -5.73
C LYS A 26 -28.30 -0.82 -6.12
N LEU A 27 -29.17 -1.13 -5.15
CA LEU A 27 -30.50 -1.71 -5.44
C LEU A 27 -31.30 -0.78 -6.37
N LEU A 28 -31.35 0.51 -6.05
CA LEU A 28 -32.09 1.49 -6.87
C LEU A 28 -31.51 1.60 -8.28
N VAL A 29 -30.18 1.56 -8.43
CA VAL A 29 -29.54 1.48 -9.76
C VAL A 29 -29.97 0.21 -10.52
N THR A 30 -30.04 -0.95 -9.86
CA THR A 30 -30.51 -2.20 -10.52
C THR A 30 -31.98 -2.14 -10.93
N GLU A 31 -32.78 -1.33 -10.23
CA GLU A 31 -34.18 -1.03 -10.57
C GLU A 31 -34.33 0.10 -11.61
N SER A 32 -33.22 0.57 -12.19
CA SER A 32 -33.15 1.69 -13.15
C SER A 32 -33.52 3.06 -12.56
N ASP A 33 -33.52 3.21 -11.24
CA ASP A 33 -33.74 4.49 -10.53
C ASP A 33 -32.40 5.14 -10.12
N ALA A 34 -31.68 5.69 -11.10
CA ALA A 34 -30.44 6.41 -10.85
C ALA A 34 -30.65 7.69 -10.03
N THR A 35 -31.76 8.40 -10.24
CA THR A 35 -32.07 9.63 -9.52
C THR A 35 -32.32 9.36 -8.03
N GLY A 36 -33.07 8.30 -7.71
CA GLY A 36 -33.29 7.84 -6.34
C GLY A 36 -31.99 7.37 -5.69
N ALA A 37 -31.15 6.62 -6.40
CA ALA A 37 -29.84 6.19 -5.90
C ALA A 37 -28.98 7.38 -5.47
N ARG A 38 -28.92 8.43 -6.31
CA ARG A 38 -28.25 9.70 -5.97
C ARG A 38 -28.85 10.33 -4.71
N GLY A 39 -30.18 10.39 -4.63
CA GLY A 39 -30.90 10.91 -3.47
C GLY A 39 -30.56 10.17 -2.16
N VAL A 40 -30.43 8.84 -2.22
CA VAL A 40 -30.03 8.00 -1.08
C VAL A 40 -28.61 8.32 -0.63
N LEU A 41 -27.66 8.47 -1.56
CA LEU A 41 -26.27 8.82 -1.25
C LEU A 41 -26.15 10.24 -0.66
N GLU A 42 -26.90 11.20 -1.20
CA GLU A 42 -26.99 12.55 -0.63
C GLU A 42 -27.59 12.54 0.78
N ARG A 43 -28.57 11.66 1.05
CA ARG A 43 -29.14 11.47 2.38
C ARG A 43 -28.13 10.84 3.33
N ALA A 44 -27.33 9.88 2.87
CA ALA A 44 -26.25 9.28 3.63
C ALA A 44 -25.25 10.33 4.13
N LEU A 45 -24.80 11.24 3.25
CA LEU A 45 -23.86 12.31 3.59
C LEU A 45 -24.39 13.31 4.63
N LYS A 46 -25.72 13.45 4.73
CA LYS A 46 -26.39 14.28 5.75
C LYS A 46 -26.63 13.55 7.06
N LYS A 47 -26.84 12.22 7.01
CA LYS A 47 -27.23 11.40 8.17
C LYS A 47 -26.03 10.83 8.90
N ILE A 48 -25.03 10.32 8.20
CA ILE A 48 -23.82 9.76 8.81
C ILE A 48 -23.16 10.84 9.67
N GLY A 49 -22.85 10.48 10.92
CA GLY A 49 -22.28 11.39 11.89
C GLY A 49 -20.99 12.04 11.40
N TYR A 50 -20.79 13.32 11.70
CA TYR A 50 -19.61 14.05 11.22
C TYR A 50 -18.29 13.49 11.75
N ARG A 51 -18.31 12.80 12.90
CA ARG A 51 -17.15 12.12 13.51
C ARG A 51 -16.78 10.82 12.80
N GLU A 52 -17.70 10.25 12.04
CA GLU A 52 -17.49 9.01 11.29
C GLU A 52 -16.82 9.32 9.93
N GLU A 53 -15.62 9.91 9.98
CA GLU A 53 -14.90 10.39 8.79
C GLU A 53 -14.69 9.29 7.75
N ALA A 54 -14.37 8.07 8.19
CA ALA A 54 -14.20 6.91 7.32
C ALA A 54 -15.51 6.54 6.60
N GLN A 55 -16.63 6.48 7.32
CA GLN A 55 -17.94 6.18 6.73
C GLN A 55 -18.37 7.27 5.76
N ARG A 56 -18.14 8.54 6.10
CA ARG A 56 -18.42 9.67 5.21
C ARG A 56 -17.57 9.62 3.95
N LEU A 57 -16.30 9.23 4.05
CA LEU A 57 -15.42 9.07 2.89
C LEU A 57 -15.92 7.96 1.96
N GLU A 58 -16.40 6.83 2.49
CA GLU A 58 -17.01 5.77 1.66
C GLU A 58 -18.31 6.25 1.00
N ALA A 59 -19.14 7.01 1.70
CA ALA A 59 -20.35 7.60 1.11
C ALA A 59 -20.02 8.59 -0.02
N TRP A 60 -18.97 9.41 0.16
CA TRP A 60 -18.46 10.28 -0.91
C TRP A 60 -17.95 9.47 -2.10
N ALA A 61 -17.14 8.42 -1.87
CA ALA A 61 -16.62 7.58 -2.93
C ALA A 61 -17.74 6.93 -3.75
N ALA A 62 -18.79 6.44 -3.08
CA ALA A 62 -19.96 5.89 -3.75
C ALA A 62 -20.73 6.94 -4.57
N LEU A 63 -20.87 8.16 -4.06
CA LEU A 63 -21.46 9.25 -4.83
C LEU A 63 -20.61 9.57 -6.07
N LEU A 64 -19.29 9.68 -5.94
CA LEU A 64 -18.40 9.93 -7.07
C LEU A 64 -18.48 8.81 -8.13
N ALA A 65 -18.54 7.55 -7.71
CA ALA A 65 -18.75 6.41 -8.61
C ALA A 65 -20.10 6.53 -9.35
N HIS A 66 -21.17 6.86 -8.62
CA HIS A 66 -22.48 7.07 -9.20
C HIS A 66 -22.49 8.22 -10.22
N GLU A 67 -21.84 9.35 -9.93
CA GLU A 67 -21.71 10.47 -10.89
C GLU A 67 -20.91 10.10 -12.14
N ARG A 68 -19.86 9.29 -11.98
CA ARG A 68 -19.06 8.80 -13.11
C ARG A 68 -19.89 7.89 -14.03
N ASP A 69 -20.70 7.02 -13.45
CA ASP A 69 -21.41 5.97 -14.20
C ASP A 69 -22.77 6.44 -14.76
N HIS A 70 -23.46 7.34 -14.05
CA HIS A 70 -24.83 7.76 -14.37
C HIS A 70 -25.01 9.28 -14.51
N GLY A 71 -23.99 10.06 -14.17
CA GLY A 71 -23.99 11.51 -14.28
C GLY A 71 -23.30 11.99 -15.55
N ASP A 72 -22.71 13.18 -15.47
CA ASP A 72 -21.90 13.78 -16.52
C ASP A 72 -20.60 14.37 -15.96
N ALA A 73 -19.71 14.84 -16.84
CA ALA A 73 -18.43 15.41 -16.42
C ALA A 73 -18.57 16.64 -15.50
N LYS A 74 -19.63 17.44 -15.66
CA LYS A 74 -19.88 18.62 -14.81
C LYS A 74 -20.36 18.19 -13.44
N SER A 75 -21.26 17.21 -13.37
CA SER A 75 -21.80 16.69 -12.11
C SER A 75 -20.72 15.98 -11.30
N LEU A 76 -19.87 15.17 -11.94
CA LEU A 76 -18.71 14.56 -11.31
C LEU A 76 -17.73 15.62 -10.79
N SER A 77 -17.36 16.61 -11.60
CA SER A 77 -16.46 17.69 -11.15
C SER A 77 -17.04 18.46 -9.96
N ALA A 78 -18.33 18.79 -9.99
CA ALA A 78 -19.00 19.46 -8.88
C ALA A 78 -19.02 18.60 -7.61
N ALA A 79 -19.23 17.29 -7.75
CA ALA A 79 -19.19 16.35 -6.63
C ALA A 79 -17.78 16.22 -6.04
N VAL A 80 -16.73 16.16 -6.87
CA VAL A 80 -15.32 16.14 -6.41
C VAL A 80 -14.97 17.41 -5.64
N ASP A 81 -15.35 18.58 -6.16
CA ASP A 81 -15.07 19.85 -5.48
C ASP A 81 -15.85 19.98 -4.17
N ARG A 82 -17.07 19.43 -4.11
CA ARG A 82 -17.83 19.36 -2.85
C ARG A 82 -17.21 18.39 -1.85
N ALA A 83 -16.81 17.21 -2.30
CA ALA A 83 -16.17 16.18 -1.47
C ALA A 83 -14.85 16.69 -0.85
N THR A 84 -13.99 17.30 -1.67
CA THR A 84 -12.70 17.87 -1.21
C THR A 84 -12.85 19.09 -0.29
N LYS A 85 -14.03 19.70 -0.19
CA LYS A 85 -14.34 20.76 0.79
C LYS A 85 -14.89 20.21 2.11
N ASN A 86 -15.48 19.01 2.10
CA ASN A 86 -16.22 18.44 3.23
C ASN A 86 -15.53 17.23 3.89
N ALA A 87 -14.50 16.68 3.26
CA ALA A 87 -13.69 15.56 3.76
C ALA A 87 -12.20 15.82 3.43
N ASP A 88 -11.30 14.97 3.94
CA ASP A 88 -9.87 15.12 3.63
C ASP A 88 -9.64 15.10 2.11
N PRO A 89 -9.11 16.20 1.53
CA PRO A 89 -8.97 16.34 0.10
C PRO A 89 -8.09 15.25 -0.52
N THR A 90 -7.01 14.85 0.16
CA THR A 90 -6.06 13.86 -0.34
C THR A 90 -6.73 12.49 -0.38
N ARG A 91 -7.43 12.09 0.68
CA ARG A 91 -8.18 10.83 0.75
C ARG A 91 -9.29 10.74 -0.30
N VAL A 92 -10.03 11.83 -0.52
CA VAL A 92 -11.06 11.90 -1.58
C VAL A 92 -10.43 11.69 -2.97
N LEU A 93 -9.31 12.35 -3.26
CA LEU A 93 -8.63 12.22 -4.54
C LEU A 93 -8.02 10.82 -4.76
N LEU A 94 -7.51 10.18 -3.71
CA LEU A 94 -7.07 8.78 -3.78
C LEU A 94 -8.23 7.83 -4.09
N LYS A 95 -9.40 8.04 -3.49
CA LYS A 95 -10.62 7.26 -3.79
C LYS A 95 -11.07 7.49 -5.23
N LEU A 96 -11.08 8.74 -5.70
CA LEU A 96 -11.40 9.05 -7.10
C LEU A 96 -10.44 8.37 -8.08
N ALA A 97 -9.14 8.39 -7.79
CA ALA A 97 -8.15 7.75 -8.63
C ALA A 97 -8.34 6.22 -8.68
N ALA A 98 -8.60 5.59 -7.54
CA ALA A 98 -8.91 4.15 -7.47
C ALA A 98 -10.19 3.81 -8.25
N LEU A 99 -11.23 4.65 -8.19
CA LEU A 99 -12.43 4.48 -9.01
C LEU A 99 -12.10 4.53 -10.51
N HIS A 100 -11.22 5.42 -10.95
CA HIS A 100 -10.79 5.45 -12.35
C HIS A 100 -10.00 4.18 -12.75
N GLU A 101 -9.16 3.65 -11.85
CA GLU A 101 -8.47 2.36 -12.06
C GLU A 101 -9.42 1.18 -12.23
N GLU A 102 -10.50 1.11 -11.45
CA GLU A 102 -11.52 0.05 -11.56
C GLU A 102 -12.13 -0.03 -12.97
N THR A 103 -12.18 1.12 -13.66
CA THR A 103 -12.67 1.24 -15.05
C THR A 103 -11.54 1.24 -16.08
N SER A 104 -10.30 0.93 -15.68
CA SER A 104 -9.09 0.99 -16.50
C SER A 104 -8.84 2.34 -17.19
N ASN A 105 -9.41 3.42 -16.66
CA ASN A 105 -9.17 4.78 -17.15
C ASN A 105 -7.93 5.36 -16.44
N TYR A 106 -6.76 4.89 -16.88
CA TYR A 106 -5.49 5.23 -16.24
C TYR A 106 -5.10 6.70 -16.41
N ASP A 107 -5.53 7.39 -17.47
CA ASP A 107 -5.23 8.82 -17.65
C ASP A 107 -5.96 9.69 -16.62
N ALA A 108 -7.25 9.39 -16.37
CA ALA A 108 -8.01 10.07 -15.33
C ALA A 108 -7.49 9.73 -13.92
N ALA A 109 -7.05 8.48 -13.70
CA ALA A 109 -6.43 8.06 -12.45
C ALA A 109 -5.12 8.83 -12.19
N ASP A 110 -4.25 8.97 -13.20
CA ASP A 110 -3.00 9.73 -13.13
C ASP A 110 -3.25 11.19 -12.73
N ALA A 111 -4.20 11.85 -13.40
CA ALA A 111 -4.57 13.22 -13.09
C ALA A 111 -5.09 13.38 -11.65
N ALA A 112 -5.89 12.42 -11.17
CA ALA A 112 -6.38 12.40 -9.80
C ALA A 112 -5.26 12.18 -8.77
N TYR A 113 -4.33 11.25 -9.02
CA TYR A 113 -3.16 11.02 -8.17
C TYR A 113 -2.21 12.23 -8.15
N ALA A 114 -1.92 12.84 -9.30
CA ALA A 114 -1.10 14.05 -9.37
C ALA A 114 -1.74 15.21 -8.59
N ARG A 115 -3.07 15.35 -8.65
CA ARG A 115 -3.82 16.30 -7.81
C ARG A 115 -3.69 15.96 -6.32
N ALA A 116 -3.71 14.68 -5.96
CA ALA A 116 -3.53 14.21 -4.59
C ALA A 116 -2.12 14.54 -4.06
N GLU A 117 -1.06 14.24 -4.82
CA GLU A 117 0.34 14.59 -4.48
C GLU A 117 0.51 16.10 -4.24
N LYS A 118 -0.07 16.93 -5.12
CA LYS A 118 0.01 18.38 -4.99
C LYS A 118 -0.74 18.88 -3.75
N ARG A 119 -1.85 18.23 -3.40
CA ARG A 119 -2.71 18.63 -2.28
C ARG A 119 -2.12 18.21 -0.95
N SER A 120 -1.58 16.98 -0.85
CA SER A 120 -0.89 16.46 0.33
C SER A 120 0.33 17.31 0.67
N ARG A 121 1.11 17.72 -0.34
CA ARG A 121 2.27 18.61 -0.16
C ARG A 121 1.89 19.95 0.51
N ARG A 122 0.70 20.47 0.22
CA ARG A 122 0.19 21.70 0.86
C ARG A 122 -0.27 21.48 2.30
N GLN A 123 -0.57 20.24 2.68
CA GLN A 123 -0.95 19.86 4.05
C GLN A 123 0.26 19.45 4.90
N GLY A 124 1.41 19.14 4.27
CA GLY A 124 2.65 18.76 4.94
C GLY A 124 3.47 17.78 4.11
N ALA A 125 4.20 16.88 4.80
CA ALA A 125 4.88 15.77 4.15
C ALA A 125 3.86 14.88 3.42
N THR A 126 4.13 14.54 2.16
CA THR A 126 3.23 13.66 1.42
C THR A 126 3.35 12.24 1.96
N PRO A 127 2.25 11.64 2.43
CA PRO A 127 2.29 10.29 2.96
C PRO A 127 2.71 9.25 1.89
N ASP A 128 3.43 8.21 2.32
CA ASP A 128 3.92 7.15 1.43
C ASP A 128 2.80 6.46 0.65
N ASP A 129 1.59 6.35 1.22
CA ASP A 129 0.45 5.69 0.60
C ASP A 129 -0.03 6.39 -0.69
N VAL A 130 0.10 7.72 -0.77
CA VAL A 130 -0.17 8.50 -1.99
C VAL A 130 0.79 8.09 -3.10
N TRP A 131 2.09 8.07 -2.81
CA TRP A 131 3.13 7.71 -3.78
C TRP A 131 3.03 6.26 -4.23
N LEU A 132 2.79 5.34 -3.30
CA LEU A 132 2.67 3.91 -3.59
C LEU A 132 1.42 3.61 -4.42
N ALA A 133 0.29 4.25 -4.11
CA ALA A 133 -0.94 4.09 -4.90
C ALA A 133 -0.75 4.62 -6.33
N HIS A 134 -0.14 5.80 -6.49
CA HIS A 134 0.11 6.35 -7.81
C HIS A 134 1.08 5.48 -8.64
N CYS A 135 2.18 5.04 -8.04
CA CYS A 135 3.13 4.14 -8.70
C CYS A 135 2.47 2.82 -9.10
N ARG A 136 1.63 2.25 -8.22
CA ARG A 136 0.85 1.04 -8.52
C ARG A 136 -0.03 1.25 -9.73
N SER A 137 -0.73 2.40 -9.80
CA SER A 137 -1.56 2.78 -10.95
C SER A 137 -0.77 2.76 -12.26
N ARG A 138 0.43 3.37 -12.27
CA ARG A 138 1.29 3.43 -13.46
C ARG A 138 1.80 2.05 -13.87
N LEU A 139 2.17 1.20 -12.91
CA LEU A 139 2.57 -0.18 -13.19
C LEU A 139 1.41 -0.99 -13.81
N LEU A 140 0.20 -0.87 -13.26
CA LEU A 140 -0.99 -1.52 -13.82
C LEU A 140 -1.37 -1.03 -15.20
N ALA A 141 -1.10 0.25 -15.50
CA ALA A 141 -1.27 0.83 -16.83
C ALA A 141 -0.20 0.37 -17.84
N GLY A 142 0.81 -0.41 -17.42
CA GLY A 142 1.98 -0.76 -18.24
C GLY A 142 2.97 0.40 -18.43
N ALA A 143 2.76 1.53 -17.77
CA ALA A 143 3.59 2.73 -17.85
C ALA A 143 4.75 2.67 -16.86
N ALA A 144 5.68 1.74 -17.07
CA ALA A 144 6.79 1.49 -16.15
C ALA A 144 7.71 2.70 -15.98
N ASP A 145 7.91 3.50 -17.04
CA ASP A 145 8.73 4.73 -17.01
C ASP A 145 8.10 5.80 -16.11
N ASP A 146 6.78 6.01 -16.23
CA ASP A 146 6.04 6.94 -15.38
C ASP A 146 6.07 6.48 -13.92
N ALA A 147 5.94 5.17 -13.67
CA ALA A 147 6.10 4.61 -12.32
C ALA A 147 7.48 4.93 -11.71
N ARG A 148 8.55 4.96 -12.53
CA ARG A 148 9.90 5.40 -12.07
C ARG A 148 9.89 6.88 -11.75
N ALA A 149 9.29 7.70 -12.60
CA ALA A 149 9.19 9.13 -12.35
C ALA A 149 8.40 9.43 -11.06
N VAL A 150 7.36 8.64 -10.72
CA VAL A 150 6.67 8.74 -9.43
C VAL A 150 7.61 8.42 -8.28
N LEU A 151 8.38 7.32 -8.37
CA LEU A 151 9.35 6.93 -7.35
C LEU A 151 10.41 8.03 -7.13
N ASP A 152 10.96 8.60 -8.20
CA ASP A 152 11.98 9.66 -8.10
C ASP A 152 11.43 10.89 -7.38
N ARG A 153 10.19 11.30 -7.70
CA ARG A 153 9.50 12.38 -6.98
C ARG A 153 9.25 12.02 -5.52
N ALA A 154 8.91 10.77 -5.22
CA ALA A 154 8.68 10.31 -3.85
C ALA A 154 9.97 10.35 -3.01
N VAL A 155 11.09 9.91 -3.58
CA VAL A 155 12.41 9.97 -2.92
C VAL A 155 12.82 11.42 -2.67
N GLN A 156 12.64 12.31 -3.65
CA GLN A 156 12.90 13.75 -3.47
C GLN A 156 12.03 14.36 -2.37
N ALA A 157 10.74 14.01 -2.32
CA ALA A 157 9.82 14.49 -1.30
C ALA A 157 10.11 13.93 0.11
N CYS A 158 10.83 12.80 0.21
CA CYS A 158 11.21 12.15 1.46
C CYS A 158 12.61 12.57 1.96
N ALA A 159 13.33 13.43 1.23
CA ALA A 159 14.72 13.79 1.54
C ALA A 159 14.89 14.31 2.98
N ASP A 160 13.93 15.09 3.49
CA ASP A 160 13.95 15.65 4.85
C ASP A 160 13.71 14.61 5.95
N GLY A 161 13.16 13.43 5.61
CA GLY A 161 12.91 12.32 6.55
C GLY A 161 14.17 11.54 6.94
N GLY A 162 15.30 11.85 6.31
CA GLY A 162 16.60 11.25 6.56
C GLY A 162 16.75 9.81 6.04
N PRO A 163 17.94 9.20 6.20
CA PRO A 163 18.29 7.96 5.51
C PRO A 163 17.42 6.75 5.89
N LYS A 164 16.88 6.73 7.12
CA LYS A 164 16.02 5.65 7.59
C LYS A 164 14.64 5.68 6.91
N ALA A 165 14.08 6.87 6.69
CA ALA A 165 12.81 7.04 5.99
C ALA A 165 12.97 6.67 4.52
N GLU A 166 14.02 7.18 3.86
CA GLU A 166 14.36 6.88 2.46
C GLU A 166 14.49 5.36 2.23
N ALA A 167 15.24 4.65 3.07
CA ALA A 167 15.39 3.19 2.98
C ALA A 167 14.06 2.45 3.14
N SER A 168 13.17 2.95 4.01
CA SER A 168 11.87 2.33 4.24
C SER A 168 10.91 2.58 3.07
N LEU A 169 10.97 3.77 2.46
CA LEU A 169 10.21 4.11 1.27
C LEU A 169 10.64 3.24 0.08
N LEU A 170 11.95 3.16 -0.19
CA LEU A 170 12.49 2.34 -1.29
C LEU A 170 12.11 0.86 -1.13
N ALA A 171 12.15 0.32 0.08
CA ALA A 171 11.72 -1.06 0.33
C ALA A 171 10.22 -1.28 0.09
N LYS A 172 9.36 -0.28 0.35
CA LYS A 172 7.92 -0.34 0.02
C LYS A 172 7.70 -0.34 -1.50
N PHE A 173 8.45 0.48 -2.24
CA PHE A 173 8.42 0.48 -3.71
C PHE A 173 8.98 -0.82 -4.30
N ALA A 174 10.04 -1.36 -3.72
CA ALA A 174 10.57 -2.67 -4.11
C ALA A 174 9.53 -3.78 -3.91
N CYS A 175 8.82 -3.78 -2.77
CA CYS A 175 7.68 -4.67 -2.53
C CYS A 175 6.60 -4.52 -3.60
N LEU A 176 6.28 -3.28 -3.98
CA LEU A 176 5.26 -2.99 -4.98
C LEU A 176 5.65 -3.54 -6.36
N GLU A 177 6.89 -3.32 -6.80
CA GLU A 177 7.42 -3.88 -8.05
C GLU A 177 7.38 -5.41 -8.06
N LEU A 178 7.71 -6.06 -6.94
CA LEU A 178 7.59 -7.52 -6.83
C LEU A 178 6.14 -8.01 -6.90
N ASP A 179 5.17 -7.23 -6.40
CA ASP A 179 3.76 -7.64 -6.34
C ASP A 179 3.01 -7.39 -7.65
N VAL A 180 3.26 -6.28 -8.35
CA VAL A 180 2.50 -5.86 -9.55
C VAL A 180 3.34 -5.47 -10.76
N GLY A 181 4.65 -5.28 -10.58
CA GLY A 181 5.55 -4.78 -11.61
C GLY A 181 6.54 -5.85 -12.08
N SER A 182 7.81 -5.45 -12.21
CA SER A 182 8.87 -6.38 -12.62
C SER A 182 9.59 -6.97 -11.41
N ALA A 183 9.64 -8.30 -11.33
CA ALA A 183 10.38 -9.01 -10.29
C ALA A 183 11.86 -8.59 -10.26
N ASP A 184 12.51 -8.48 -11.42
CA ASP A 184 13.92 -8.09 -11.51
C ASP A 184 14.15 -6.65 -11.05
N ARG A 185 13.21 -5.75 -11.35
CA ARG A 185 13.27 -4.38 -10.86
C ARG A 185 13.07 -4.31 -9.35
N GLY A 186 12.09 -5.03 -8.81
CA GLY A 186 11.87 -5.12 -7.37
C GLY A 186 13.09 -5.67 -6.64
N ARG A 187 13.72 -6.71 -7.18
CA ARG A 187 14.99 -7.27 -6.67
C ARG A 187 16.12 -6.24 -6.72
N THR A 188 16.28 -5.55 -7.85
CA THR A 188 17.28 -4.50 -8.04
C THR A 188 17.09 -3.36 -7.03
N LEU A 189 15.85 -2.91 -6.79
CA LEU A 189 15.55 -1.89 -5.79
C LEU A 189 15.89 -2.37 -4.38
N PHE A 190 15.58 -3.62 -4.02
CA PHE A 190 16.00 -4.20 -2.75
C PHE A 190 17.53 -4.26 -2.64
N ASP A 191 18.23 -4.72 -3.66
CA ASP A 191 19.68 -4.88 -3.66
C ASP A 191 20.41 -3.54 -3.54
N THR A 192 19.98 -2.54 -4.30
CA THR A 192 20.50 -1.16 -4.21
C THR A 192 20.22 -0.53 -2.84
N THR A 193 19.02 -0.74 -2.29
CA THR A 193 18.66 -0.27 -0.94
C THR A 193 19.53 -0.95 0.13
N LEU A 194 19.70 -2.26 0.07
CA LEU A 194 20.46 -3.02 1.06
C LEU A 194 21.98 -2.81 0.92
N ALA A 195 22.47 -2.45 -0.26
CA ALA A 195 23.85 -2.00 -0.45
C ALA A 195 24.10 -0.65 0.25
N LYS A 196 23.15 0.29 0.18
CA LYS A 196 23.24 1.61 0.83
C LYS A 196 23.01 1.53 2.35
N TRP A 197 22.10 0.66 2.82
CA TRP A 197 21.79 0.48 4.25
C TRP A 197 21.87 -0.99 4.72
N PRO A 198 23.06 -1.61 4.69
CA PRO A 198 23.21 -3.04 4.98
C PRO A 198 22.80 -3.40 6.41
N LYS A 199 22.87 -2.45 7.36
CA LYS A 199 22.52 -2.68 8.77
C LYS A 199 21.00 -2.72 9.04
N ARG A 200 20.15 -2.46 8.04
CA ARG A 200 18.69 -2.54 8.14
C ARG A 200 18.21 -4.00 8.06
N ALA A 201 18.49 -4.78 9.10
CA ALA A 201 18.12 -6.19 9.20
C ALA A 201 16.62 -6.45 8.97
N ASP A 202 15.75 -5.49 9.31
CA ASP A 202 14.32 -5.52 9.03
C ASP A 202 14.00 -5.60 7.53
N LEU A 203 14.74 -4.86 6.68
CA LEU A 203 14.53 -4.84 5.23
C LEU A 203 15.01 -6.13 4.57
N TRP A 204 16.09 -6.74 5.07
CA TRP A 204 16.52 -8.07 4.62
C TRP A 204 15.43 -9.13 4.87
N GLN A 205 14.84 -9.11 6.06
CA GLN A 205 13.78 -10.06 6.41
C GLN A 205 12.52 -9.85 5.56
N LEU A 206 12.18 -8.60 5.25
CA LEU A 206 11.10 -8.29 4.32
C LEU A 206 11.38 -8.86 2.92
N TYR A 207 12.62 -8.73 2.42
CA TYR A 207 13.01 -9.24 1.11
C TYR A 207 12.97 -10.78 1.03
N VAL A 208 13.42 -11.46 2.10
CA VAL A 208 13.29 -12.92 2.26
C VAL A 208 11.82 -13.33 2.23
N ALA A 209 10.96 -12.66 3.01
CA ALA A 209 9.53 -12.96 3.06
C ALA A 209 8.84 -12.77 1.69
N LYS A 210 9.22 -11.73 0.94
CA LYS A 210 8.72 -11.52 -0.44
C LYS A 210 9.17 -12.63 -1.39
N SER A 211 10.43 -13.05 -1.32
CA SER A 211 10.96 -14.14 -2.16
C SER A 211 10.28 -15.47 -1.85
N LEU A 212 10.06 -15.76 -0.56
CA LEU A 212 9.29 -16.94 -0.11
C LEU A 212 7.84 -16.91 -0.60
N LYS A 213 7.17 -15.75 -0.53
CA LYS A 213 5.80 -15.59 -1.03
C LYS A 213 5.71 -15.86 -2.54
N ALA A 214 6.77 -15.54 -3.30
CA ALA A 214 6.88 -15.85 -4.72
C ALA A 214 7.26 -17.32 -5.01
N GLY A 215 7.48 -18.14 -3.98
CA GLY A 215 7.91 -19.55 -4.12
C GLY A 215 9.41 -19.72 -4.41
N ASP A 216 10.18 -18.63 -4.41
CA ASP A 216 11.61 -18.65 -4.74
C ASP A 216 12.47 -18.88 -3.49
N VAL A 217 12.47 -20.13 -3.02
CA VAL A 217 13.23 -20.58 -1.86
C VAL A 217 14.73 -20.41 -2.07
N ALA A 218 15.23 -20.65 -3.29
CA ALA A 218 16.65 -20.53 -3.61
C ALA A 218 17.13 -19.08 -3.45
N HIS A 219 16.35 -18.13 -3.96
CA HIS A 219 16.65 -16.71 -3.79
C HIS A 219 16.52 -16.25 -2.33
N ALA A 220 15.49 -16.71 -1.61
CA ALA A 220 15.33 -16.44 -0.18
C ALA A 220 16.56 -16.93 0.63
N ARG A 221 17.10 -18.11 0.31
CA ARG A 221 18.34 -18.65 0.88
C ARG A 221 19.54 -17.77 0.55
N ALA A 222 19.70 -17.36 -0.72
CA ALA A 222 20.79 -16.48 -1.14
C ALA A 222 20.80 -15.13 -0.41
N ILE A 223 19.62 -14.53 -0.18
CA ILE A 223 19.48 -13.29 0.59
C ILE A 223 19.93 -13.51 2.05
N GLN A 224 19.58 -14.64 2.67
CA GLN A 224 19.99 -14.94 4.05
C GLN A 224 21.48 -15.22 4.17
N MET A 225 22.08 -15.92 3.20
CA MET A 225 23.54 -16.10 3.14
C MET A 225 24.26 -14.74 3.05
N ARG A 226 23.76 -13.82 2.22
CA ARG A 226 24.29 -12.44 2.15
C ARG A 226 24.16 -11.71 3.49
N LEU A 227 23.00 -11.83 4.14
CA LEU A 227 22.74 -11.21 5.44
C LEU A 227 23.72 -11.69 6.52
N ALA A 228 24.08 -12.99 6.52
CA ALA A 228 25.03 -13.55 7.48
C ALA A 228 26.45 -12.97 7.34
N GLY A 229 26.81 -12.46 6.16
CA GLY A 229 28.07 -11.76 5.91
C GLY A 229 28.08 -10.28 6.34
N VAL A 230 26.93 -9.71 6.71
CA VAL A 230 26.84 -8.29 7.08
C VAL A 230 27.31 -8.08 8.52
N ASN A 231 28.11 -7.03 8.76
CA ASN A 231 28.49 -6.64 10.13
C ASN A 231 27.33 -5.95 10.88
N LEU A 232 26.40 -6.76 11.39
CA LEU A 232 25.28 -6.33 12.21
C LEU A 232 25.64 -6.27 13.70
N PRO A 233 24.90 -5.48 14.51
CA PRO A 233 25.00 -5.53 15.96
C PRO A 233 24.76 -6.97 16.48
N PRO A 234 25.47 -7.44 17.53
CA PRO A 234 25.45 -8.84 17.94
C PRO A 234 24.06 -9.39 18.27
N LYS A 235 23.18 -8.56 18.84
CA LYS A 235 21.78 -8.94 19.11
C LYS A 235 20.99 -9.16 17.80
N ALA A 236 21.21 -8.32 16.80
CA ALA A 236 20.55 -8.41 15.50
C ALA A 236 21.08 -9.60 14.69
N MET A 237 22.41 -9.83 14.70
CA MET A 237 23.00 -10.97 14.00
C MET A 237 22.53 -12.31 14.59
N ARG A 238 22.52 -12.46 15.92
CA ARG A 238 21.97 -13.65 16.58
C ARG A 238 20.52 -13.92 16.18
N ALA A 239 19.69 -12.88 16.09
CA ALA A 239 18.31 -13.00 15.65
C ALA A 239 18.19 -13.39 14.16
N ALA A 240 19.06 -12.85 13.29
CA ALA A 240 19.10 -13.19 11.87
C ALA A 240 19.50 -14.67 11.66
N LEU A 241 20.57 -15.13 12.30
CA LEU A 241 21.04 -16.51 12.22
C LEU A 241 20.02 -17.51 12.78
N LYS A 242 19.34 -17.16 13.88
CA LYS A 242 18.25 -18.00 14.41
C LYS A 242 17.10 -18.17 13.41
N ARG A 243 16.71 -17.10 12.72
CA ARG A 243 15.70 -17.17 11.66
C ARG A 243 16.20 -17.98 10.46
N PHE A 244 17.47 -17.87 10.13
CA PHE A 244 18.05 -18.63 9.03
C PHE A 244 18.11 -20.14 9.32
N ALA A 245 18.47 -20.54 10.53
CA ALA A 245 18.41 -21.93 10.94
C ALA A 245 16.97 -22.48 10.84
N ALA A 246 15.98 -21.73 11.34
CA ALA A 246 14.57 -22.11 11.22
C ALA A 246 14.08 -22.17 9.76
N PHE A 247 14.62 -21.32 8.89
CA PHE A 247 14.32 -21.36 7.45
C PHE A 247 14.85 -22.64 6.80
N GLU A 248 16.09 -23.04 7.08
CA GLU A 248 16.66 -24.28 6.53
C GLU A 248 16.00 -25.52 7.11
N GLU A 249 15.58 -25.50 8.38
CA GLU A 249 14.79 -26.60 8.95
C GLU A 249 13.43 -26.77 8.24
N ALA A 250 12.86 -25.68 7.72
CA ALA A 250 11.57 -25.72 7.02
C ALA A 250 11.67 -25.95 5.50
N HIS A 251 12.75 -25.52 4.85
CA HIS A 251 12.86 -25.50 3.37
C HIS A 251 14.17 -26.09 2.83
N GLY A 252 15.07 -26.54 3.70
CA GLY A 252 16.37 -27.09 3.37
C GLY A 252 16.46 -28.57 3.69
N ASP A 253 17.70 -29.03 3.85
CA ASP A 253 18.03 -30.38 4.29
C ASP A 253 18.80 -30.34 5.61
N ALA A 254 19.04 -31.52 6.20
CA ALA A 254 19.75 -31.60 7.48
C ALA A 254 21.15 -30.98 7.42
N ALA A 255 21.85 -31.11 6.27
CA ALA A 255 23.19 -30.59 6.09
C ALA A 255 23.22 -29.06 6.01
N SER A 256 22.26 -28.44 5.32
CA SER A 256 22.14 -26.98 5.24
C SER A 256 21.76 -26.38 6.58
N ALA A 257 20.87 -27.02 7.33
CA ALA A 257 20.50 -26.61 8.67
C ALA A 257 21.69 -26.67 9.65
N ASP A 258 22.50 -27.74 9.59
CA ASP A 258 23.70 -27.88 10.42
C ASP A 258 24.78 -26.86 10.05
N ALA A 259 24.98 -26.59 8.76
CA ALA A 259 25.91 -25.55 8.31
C ALA A 259 25.56 -24.16 8.86
N VAL A 260 24.27 -23.81 8.92
CA VAL A 260 23.83 -22.54 9.51
C VAL A 260 24.00 -22.52 11.04
N LYS A 261 23.81 -23.66 11.72
CA LYS A 261 24.09 -23.80 13.15
C LYS A 261 25.57 -23.61 13.46
N ASP A 262 26.45 -24.17 12.65
CA ASP A 262 27.90 -24.02 12.81
C ASP A 262 28.36 -22.58 12.52
N LEU A 263 27.80 -21.94 11.50
CA LEU A 263 28.00 -20.52 11.24
C LEU A 263 27.59 -19.66 12.45
N ALA A 264 26.48 -20.00 13.10
CA ALA A 264 26.02 -19.30 14.29
C ALA A 264 26.93 -19.52 15.51
N ARG A 265 27.42 -20.74 15.71
CA ARG A 265 28.40 -21.07 16.76
C ARG A 265 29.71 -20.30 16.56
N ALA A 266 30.24 -20.30 15.33
CA ALA A 266 31.46 -19.59 14.99
C ALA A 266 31.33 -18.07 15.24
N TYR A 267 30.16 -17.49 14.91
CA TYR A 267 29.91 -16.08 15.20
C TYR A 267 29.91 -15.78 16.71
N VAL A 268 29.25 -16.62 17.52
CA VAL A 268 29.22 -16.44 19.00
C VAL A 268 30.61 -16.59 19.60
N GLN A 269 31.40 -17.59 19.17
CA GLN A 269 32.77 -17.79 19.64
C GLN A 269 33.66 -16.59 19.31
N LYS A 270 33.56 -16.04 18.09
CA LYS A 270 34.30 -14.84 17.69
C LYS A 270 33.92 -13.61 18.52
N GLN A 271 32.65 -13.46 18.89
CA GLN A 271 32.20 -12.37 19.75
C GLN A 271 32.66 -12.53 21.19
N GLN A 272 32.69 -13.75 21.73
CA GLN A 272 33.16 -14.03 23.08
C GLN A 272 34.67 -13.77 23.20
N ALA A 273 35.48 -14.25 22.25
CA ALA A 273 36.92 -13.99 22.21
C ALA A 273 37.24 -12.48 22.16
N ALA A 274 36.46 -11.69 21.41
CA ALA A 274 36.62 -10.23 21.34
C ALA A 274 36.11 -9.48 22.59
N MET A 275 35.40 -10.14 23.51
CA MET A 275 35.02 -9.59 24.81
C MET A 275 36.01 -9.94 25.92
N ASP A 276 36.76 -11.03 25.73
CA ASP A 276 37.75 -11.53 26.68
C ASP A 276 39.15 -10.93 26.44
N GLU A 277 39.37 -10.24 25.30
CA GLU A 277 40.52 -9.35 24.99
C GLU A 277 40.25 -7.88 25.38
#